data_AF-A0A397CAV4-F1
#
_entry.id   AF-A0A397CAV4-F1
#
_cell.length_a   1.000
_cell.length_b   1.000
_cell.length_c   1.000
_cell.angle_alpha   90.00
_cell.angle_beta   90.00
_cell.angle_gamma   90.00
#
_symmetry.space_group_name_H-M   'P 1'
#
loop_
_entity.id
_entity.type
_entity.pdbx_description
1 polymer ?
#
loop_
_entity_poly.entity_id
_entity_poly.type
_entity_poly.pdbx_seq_one_letter_code
_entity_poly.pdbx_strand_id
1 'polypeptide(L)'
;MHSRVKDHEANLAKSPSDAALPDHGELSNQFRGSWACLVDMGYIGIQHSLRGIHPKRRPVNGSLGASDLERNHAISSDRVIVENFFGRVCLMWQVSYSTFTWSEKNYTAIQRTTFALTYFHLSLMPLRREDEAFYGLVMARYQRMASEKKREKAEAQRRYRMNRQDRAAMDAFRIMRFP
;
A
#
# COMPACT_ATOMS: atom_id res chain seq x y z
N MET A 1 -13.44 1.17 3.29
CA MET A 1 -13.18 1.59 1.89
C MET A 1 -14.46 1.95 1.13
N HIS A 2 -15.61 1.28 1.37
CA HIS A 2 -16.88 1.62 0.72
C HIS A 2 -17.37 3.07 0.93
N SER A 3 -16.92 3.78 1.97
CA SER A 3 -17.43 5.12 2.29
C SER A 3 -16.89 6.26 1.40
N ARG A 4 -15.90 6.01 0.53
CA ARG A 4 -15.29 7.05 -0.33
C ARG A 4 -15.24 6.72 -1.82
N VAL A 5 -15.90 5.65 -2.25
CA VAL A 5 -15.92 5.25 -3.68
C VAL A 5 -16.45 6.41 -4.54
N LYS A 6 -17.51 7.08 -4.09
CA LYS A 6 -18.08 8.25 -4.78
C LYS A 6 -17.09 9.40 -4.96
N ASP A 7 -16.24 9.65 -3.96
CA ASP A 7 -15.21 10.69 -4.04
C ASP A 7 -14.17 10.31 -5.12
N HIS A 8 -13.81 9.03 -5.19
CA HIS A 8 -12.87 8.53 -6.20
C HIS A 8 -13.48 8.54 -7.60
N GLU A 9 -14.75 8.17 -7.75
CA GLU A 9 -15.49 8.27 -9.02
C GLU A 9 -15.52 9.72 -9.52
N ALA A 10 -15.84 10.66 -8.63
CA ALA A 10 -15.86 12.09 -8.98
C ALA A 10 -14.47 12.60 -9.40
N ASN A 11 -13.41 12.21 -8.68
CA ASN A 11 -12.04 12.62 -9.01
C ASN A 11 -11.49 11.98 -10.31
N LEU A 12 -12.02 10.82 -10.70
CA LEU A 12 -11.62 10.14 -11.93
C LEU A 12 -12.53 10.48 -13.12
N ALA A 13 -13.65 11.17 -12.90
CA ALA A 13 -14.59 11.51 -13.94
C ALA A 13 -13.91 12.41 -15.01
N LYS A 14 -14.02 12.00 -16.26
CA LYS A 14 -13.57 12.81 -17.40
C LYS A 14 -14.47 14.03 -17.55
N SER A 15 -13.87 15.18 -17.79
CA SER A 15 -14.59 16.34 -18.31
C SER A 15 -15.07 16.07 -19.75
N PRO A 16 -16.02 16.86 -20.28
CA PRO A 16 -16.43 16.74 -21.69
C PRO A 16 -15.27 16.90 -22.68
N SER A 17 -14.29 17.75 -22.37
CA SER A 17 -13.06 17.90 -23.17
C SER A 17 -12.16 16.66 -23.07
N ASP A 18 -12.04 16.07 -21.89
CA ASP A 18 -11.25 14.84 -21.70
C ASP A 18 -11.86 13.65 -22.43
N ALA A 19 -13.19 13.59 -22.53
CA ALA A 19 -13.90 12.55 -23.24
C ALA A 19 -13.62 12.56 -24.77
N ALA A 20 -13.19 13.71 -25.30
CA ALA A 20 -12.77 13.83 -26.70
C ALA A 20 -11.33 13.36 -26.93
N LEU A 21 -10.52 13.23 -25.87
CA LEU A 21 -9.14 12.75 -26.00
C LEU A 21 -9.11 11.24 -26.25
N PRO A 22 -8.24 10.76 -27.18
CA PRO A 22 -8.07 9.34 -27.42
C PRO A 22 -7.49 8.67 -26.18
N ASP A 23 -8.16 7.61 -25.72
CA ASP A 23 -7.79 6.84 -24.54
C ASP A 23 -7.64 5.36 -24.90
N HIS A 24 -6.39 4.97 -25.12
CA HIS A 24 -5.99 3.61 -25.44
C HIS A 24 -5.57 2.81 -24.20
N GLY A 25 -5.78 3.36 -23.00
CA GLY A 25 -5.41 2.69 -21.76
C GLY A 25 -6.31 1.49 -21.47
N GLU A 26 -5.82 0.59 -20.62
CA GLU A 26 -6.56 -0.60 -20.22
C GLU A 26 -7.95 -0.26 -19.67
N LEU A 27 -8.94 -1.11 -19.99
CA LEU A 27 -10.33 -0.98 -19.55
C LEU A 27 -11.04 0.31 -20.03
N SER A 28 -10.47 1.08 -20.97
CA SER A 28 -11.09 2.31 -21.50
C SER A 28 -12.50 2.08 -22.03
N ASN A 29 -12.73 0.96 -22.71
CA ASN A 29 -14.04 0.60 -23.25
C ASN A 29 -15.12 0.37 -22.18
N GLN A 30 -14.73 -0.14 -21.01
CA GLN A 30 -15.63 -0.43 -19.89
C GLN A 30 -15.88 0.84 -19.04
N PHE A 31 -14.88 1.71 -18.95
CA PHE A 31 -14.91 2.93 -18.12
C PHE A 31 -14.66 4.19 -18.96
N ARG A 32 -15.48 4.40 -20.00
CA ARG A 32 -15.27 5.49 -20.98
C ARG A 32 -15.24 6.88 -20.36
N GLY A 33 -16.08 7.10 -19.36
CA GLY A 33 -16.22 8.37 -18.63
C GLY A 33 -15.21 8.57 -17.50
N SER A 34 -14.22 7.69 -17.35
CA SER A 34 -13.27 7.76 -16.23
C SER A 34 -11.83 7.60 -16.67
N TRP A 35 -10.95 8.42 -16.10
CA TRP A 35 -9.51 8.23 -16.16
C TRP A 35 -9.09 6.97 -15.42
N ALA A 36 -7.99 6.35 -15.87
CA ALA A 36 -7.41 5.21 -15.18
C ALA A 36 -6.71 5.65 -13.89
N CYS A 37 -6.80 4.83 -12.85
CA CYS A 37 -6.08 5.01 -11.60
C CYS A 37 -5.06 3.89 -11.44
N LEU A 38 -3.78 4.24 -11.31
CA LEU A 38 -2.74 3.26 -10.98
C LEU A 38 -2.86 2.91 -9.51
N VAL A 39 -3.08 1.62 -9.22
CA VAL A 39 -3.43 1.15 -7.88
C VAL A 39 -2.39 0.16 -7.37
N ASP A 40 -2.10 0.24 -6.09
CA ASP A 40 -1.24 -0.75 -5.44
C ASP A 40 -1.91 -2.12 -5.34
N MET A 41 -1.10 -3.17 -5.22
CA MET A 41 -1.57 -4.55 -5.15
C MET A 41 -2.45 -4.85 -3.93
N GLY A 42 -2.38 -4.02 -2.89
CA GLY A 42 -3.24 -4.13 -1.71
C GLY A 42 -4.70 -3.74 -1.96
N TYR A 43 -5.01 -3.04 -3.04
CA TYR A 43 -6.38 -2.59 -3.37
C TYR A 43 -7.16 -3.67 -4.11
N ILE A 44 -7.36 -4.82 -3.46
CA ILE A 44 -8.04 -5.98 -4.04
C ILE A 44 -9.50 -5.64 -4.32
N GLY A 45 -9.97 -5.93 -5.55
CA GLY A 45 -11.36 -5.79 -5.94
C GLY A 45 -11.75 -4.39 -6.42
N ILE A 46 -10.82 -3.45 -6.49
CA ILE A 46 -11.11 -2.06 -6.90
C ILE A 46 -11.59 -1.97 -8.36
N GLN A 47 -11.24 -2.93 -9.21
CA GLN A 47 -11.71 -3.04 -10.59
C GLN A 47 -13.24 -3.19 -10.73
N HIS A 48 -13.92 -3.60 -9.65
CA HIS A 48 -15.39 -3.71 -9.63
C HIS A 48 -16.08 -2.36 -9.40
N SER A 49 -15.33 -1.33 -8.98
CA SER A 49 -15.89 -0.02 -8.64
C SER A 49 -15.24 1.12 -9.41
N LEU A 50 -13.95 1.02 -9.75
CA LEU A 50 -13.20 2.05 -10.45
C LEU A 50 -12.35 1.43 -11.56
N ARG A 51 -11.91 2.26 -12.51
CA ARG A 51 -10.93 1.89 -13.53
C ARG A 51 -9.52 1.79 -12.94
N GLY A 52 -9.30 0.81 -12.06
CA GLY A 52 -8.02 0.54 -11.42
C GLY A 52 -7.10 -0.31 -12.29
N ILE A 53 -5.89 0.18 -12.58
CA ILE A 53 -4.84 -0.59 -13.25
C ILE A 53 -3.88 -1.12 -12.20
N HIS A 54 -3.81 -2.45 -12.10
CA HIS A 54 -2.85 -3.14 -11.26
C HIS A 54 -1.61 -3.57 -12.05
N PRO A 55 -0.42 -3.55 -11.43
CA PRO A 55 0.68 -4.39 -11.86
C PRO A 55 0.24 -5.86 -11.89
N LYS A 56 0.64 -6.61 -12.92
CA LYS A 56 0.38 -8.05 -12.97
C LYS A 56 1.19 -8.75 -11.87
N ARG A 57 0.52 -9.59 -11.10
CA ARG A 57 1.19 -10.43 -10.10
C ARG A 57 1.82 -11.63 -10.73
N ARG A 58 2.97 -12.01 -10.18
CA ARG A 58 3.55 -13.33 -10.40
C ARG A 58 2.54 -14.41 -9.99
N PRO A 59 2.23 -15.39 -10.87
CA PRO A 59 1.36 -16.49 -10.52
C PRO A 59 1.99 -17.38 -9.44
N VAL A 60 1.14 -18.08 -8.68
CA VAL A 60 1.60 -19.05 -7.68
C VAL A 60 2.41 -20.13 -8.41
N ASN A 61 3.68 -20.29 -8.07
CA ASN A 61 4.64 -21.22 -8.67
C ASN A 61 5.04 -20.97 -10.15
N GLY A 62 4.73 -19.81 -10.73
CA GLY A 62 5.17 -19.48 -12.10
C GLY A 62 6.03 -18.22 -12.16
N SER A 63 6.45 -17.79 -13.34
CA SER A 63 7.09 -16.48 -13.59
C SER A 63 6.15 -15.57 -14.38
N LEU A 64 6.42 -14.25 -14.35
CA LEU A 64 5.80 -13.34 -15.31
C LEU A 64 6.47 -13.51 -16.66
N GLY A 65 5.68 -13.48 -17.74
CA GLY A 65 6.22 -13.42 -19.10
C GLY A 65 6.94 -12.08 -19.36
N ALA A 66 7.78 -12.04 -20.39
CA ALA A 66 8.55 -10.84 -20.75
C ALA A 66 7.64 -9.61 -21.00
N SER A 67 6.53 -9.79 -21.73
CA SER A 67 5.56 -8.71 -21.99
C SER A 67 4.89 -8.19 -20.71
N ASP A 68 4.63 -9.07 -19.74
CA ASP A 68 4.04 -8.66 -18.47
C ASP A 68 5.04 -7.91 -17.58
N LEU A 69 6.32 -8.26 -17.65
CA LEU A 69 7.39 -7.53 -16.98
C LEU A 69 7.55 -6.13 -17.57
N GLU A 70 7.56 -6.01 -18.89
CA GLU A 70 7.66 -4.73 -19.58
C GLU A 70 6.46 -3.81 -19.27
N ARG A 71 5.24 -4.36 -19.32
CA ARG A 71 4.02 -3.64 -18.91
C ARG A 71 4.11 -3.18 -17.46
N ASN A 72 4.54 -4.04 -16.54
CA ASN A 72 4.70 -3.67 -15.14
C ASN A 72 5.76 -2.60 -14.95
N HIS A 73 6.86 -2.64 -15.71
CA HIS A 73 7.89 -1.63 -15.69
C HIS A 73 7.35 -0.26 -16.15
N ALA A 74 6.56 -0.23 -17.23
CA ALA A 74 5.90 1.00 -17.69
C ALA A 74 4.96 1.57 -16.61
N ILE A 75 4.10 0.73 -16.01
CA ILE A 75 3.20 1.14 -14.92
C ILE A 75 4.00 1.66 -13.71
N SER A 76 5.09 1.01 -13.34
CA SER A 76 5.98 1.46 -12.26
C SER A 76 6.65 2.79 -12.60
N SER A 77 7.07 2.99 -13.85
CA SER A 77 7.64 4.25 -14.33
C SER A 77 6.63 5.40 -14.19
N ASP A 78 5.36 5.18 -14.56
CA ASP A 78 4.32 6.20 -14.40
C ASP A 78 4.03 6.52 -12.93
N ARG A 79 4.18 5.54 -12.04
CA ARG A 79 3.99 5.70 -10.58
C ARG A 79 5.12 6.46 -9.89
N VAL A 80 6.29 6.60 -10.51
CA VAL A 80 7.48 7.18 -9.85
C VAL A 80 7.22 8.60 -9.32
N ILE A 81 6.37 9.38 -10.00
CA ILE A 81 6.01 10.74 -9.59
C ILE A 81 5.29 10.72 -8.23
N VAL A 82 4.39 9.76 -8.03
CA VAL A 82 3.65 9.60 -6.77
C VAL A 82 4.62 9.17 -5.67
N GLU A 83 5.50 8.22 -5.95
CA GLU A 83 6.49 7.72 -4.98
C GLU A 83 7.45 8.83 -4.54
N ASN A 84 7.93 9.65 -5.48
CA ASN A 84 8.76 10.83 -5.18
C ASN A 84 7.99 11.86 -4.36
N PHE A 85 6.72 12.11 -4.67
CA PHE A 85 5.88 12.99 -3.84
C PHE A 85 5.80 12.47 -2.39
N PHE A 86 5.52 11.19 -2.20
CA PHE A 86 5.47 10.58 -0.86
C PHE A 86 6.83 10.58 -0.16
N GLY A 87 7.92 10.42 -0.90
CA GLY A 87 9.29 10.59 -0.41
C GLY A 87 9.51 11.99 0.17
N ARG A 88 9.14 13.03 -0.58
CA ARG A 88 9.22 14.43 -0.12
C ARG A 88 8.36 14.67 1.12
N VAL A 89 7.13 14.16 1.12
CA VAL A 89 6.24 14.25 2.30
C VAL A 89 6.92 13.62 3.52
N CYS A 90 7.42 12.40 3.40
CA CYS A 90 8.06 11.72 4.53
C CYS A 90 9.35 12.44 4.96
N LEU A 91 10.09 13.04 4.02
CA LEU A 91 11.30 13.79 4.33
C LEU A 91 11.01 15.04 5.16
N MET A 92 9.95 15.77 4.81
CA MET A 92 9.57 17.02 5.49
C MET A 92 8.78 16.77 6.78
N TRP A 93 7.98 15.71 6.83
CA TRP A 93 6.96 15.54 7.87
C TRP A 93 7.09 14.19 8.58
N GLN A 94 7.59 14.24 9.82
CA GLN A 94 7.73 13.06 10.68
C GLN A 94 6.42 12.28 10.84
N VAL A 95 5.28 12.98 10.91
CA VAL A 95 3.95 12.35 11.06
C VAL A 95 3.60 11.39 9.92
N SER A 96 4.21 11.52 8.75
CA SER A 96 3.92 10.69 7.58
C SER A 96 4.69 9.37 7.55
N TYR A 97 5.77 9.22 8.32
CA TYR A 97 6.53 7.96 8.42
C TYR A 97 6.62 7.37 9.83
N SER A 98 6.11 8.06 10.84
CA SER A 98 6.10 7.58 12.23
C SER A 98 4.71 7.08 12.63
N THR A 99 4.68 6.22 13.64
CA THR A 99 3.41 5.71 14.17
C THR A 99 2.66 6.82 14.88
N PHE A 100 1.50 7.20 14.32
CA PHE A 100 0.59 8.17 14.93
C PHE A 100 -0.36 7.48 15.91
N THR A 101 -0.49 8.01 17.12
CA THR A 101 -1.23 7.38 18.23
C THR A 101 -2.54 8.08 18.61
N TRP A 102 -2.92 9.15 17.88
CA TRP A 102 -4.11 9.95 18.18
C TRP A 102 -5.25 9.63 17.20
N SER A 103 -6.37 10.36 17.29
CA SER A 103 -7.59 10.08 16.51
C SER A 103 -7.40 10.20 14.99
N GLU A 104 -8.13 9.37 14.23
CA GLU A 104 -8.14 9.40 12.75
C GLU A 104 -8.53 10.78 12.19
N LYS A 105 -9.44 11.49 12.86
CA LYS A 105 -9.85 12.84 12.47
C LYS A 105 -8.67 13.82 12.53
N ASN A 106 -7.89 13.76 13.61
CA ASN A 106 -6.70 14.59 13.77
C ASN A 106 -5.63 14.20 12.75
N TYR A 107 -5.42 12.90 12.53
CA TYR A 107 -4.50 12.42 11.51
C TYR A 107 -4.88 12.93 10.12
N THR A 108 -6.16 12.83 9.75
CA THR A 108 -6.66 13.29 8.44
C THR A 108 -6.45 14.79 8.25
N ALA A 109 -6.71 15.60 9.27
CA ALA A 109 -6.48 17.05 9.20
C ALA A 109 -4.98 17.36 9.00
N ILE A 110 -4.11 16.76 9.81
CA ILE A 110 -2.66 16.94 9.71
C ILE A 110 -2.14 16.46 8.35
N GLN A 111 -2.61 15.31 7.87
CA GLN A 111 -2.17 14.75 6.59
C GLN A 111 -2.58 15.65 5.42
N ARG A 112 -3.79 16.22 5.43
CA ARG A 112 -4.22 17.18 4.40
C ARG A 112 -3.35 18.43 4.42
N THR A 113 -3.02 18.96 5.60
CA THR A 113 -2.15 20.13 5.74
C THR A 113 -0.73 19.85 5.25
N THR A 114 -0.13 18.73 5.66
CA THR A 114 1.22 18.34 5.22
C THR A 114 1.28 18.13 3.71
N PHE A 115 0.24 17.56 3.10
CA PHE A 115 0.15 17.40 1.64
C PHE A 115 0.03 18.74 0.92
N ALA A 116 -0.82 19.65 1.41
CA ALA A 116 -0.96 20.99 0.83
C ALA A 116 0.35 21.79 0.91
N LEU A 117 1.03 21.74 2.06
CA LEU A 117 2.34 22.40 2.23
C LEU A 117 3.43 21.78 1.36
N THR A 118 3.42 20.45 1.19
CA THR A 118 4.35 19.77 0.28
C THR A 118 4.07 20.17 -1.17
N TYR A 119 2.80 20.24 -1.56
CA TYR A 119 2.41 20.70 -2.90
C TYR A 119 2.89 22.13 -3.18
N PHE A 120 2.72 23.05 -2.22
CA PHE A 120 3.29 24.39 -2.33
C PHE A 120 4.82 24.36 -2.41
N HIS A 121 5.48 23.54 -1.60
CA HIS A 121 6.93 23.38 -1.66
C HIS A 121 7.39 22.90 -3.05
N LEU A 122 6.61 22.06 -3.74
CA LEU A 122 6.96 21.61 -5.10
C LEU A 122 6.91 22.70 -6.16
N SER A 123 6.12 23.76 -5.96
CA SER A 123 6.16 24.91 -6.87
C SER A 123 7.47 25.71 -6.74
N LEU A 124 8.16 25.58 -5.60
CA LEU A 124 9.44 26.23 -5.33
C LEU A 124 10.63 25.30 -5.62
N MET A 125 10.49 24.01 -5.29
CA MET A 125 11.53 22.99 -5.43
C MET A 125 10.95 21.73 -6.06
N PRO A 126 11.17 21.51 -7.38
CA PRO A 126 10.68 20.34 -8.09
C PRO A 126 11.18 19.02 -7.48
N LEU A 127 10.44 17.94 -7.74
CA LEU A 127 10.79 16.57 -7.31
C LEU A 127 12.18 16.16 -7.81
N ARG A 128 12.92 15.42 -6.98
CA ARG A 128 14.30 15.01 -7.26
C ARG A 128 14.52 13.53 -6.94
N ARG A 129 15.67 13.01 -7.35
CA ARG A 129 16.07 11.62 -7.10
C ARG A 129 16.22 11.29 -5.61
N GLU A 130 16.58 12.26 -4.78
CA GLU A 130 16.72 12.05 -3.34
C GLU A 130 15.38 11.69 -2.66
N ASP A 131 14.25 12.15 -3.22
CA ASP A 131 12.92 11.84 -2.71
C ASP A 131 12.61 10.34 -2.82
N GLU A 132 12.95 9.76 -3.96
CA GLU A 132 12.82 8.32 -4.23
C GLU A 132 13.62 7.50 -3.20
N ALA A 133 14.89 7.88 -3.00
CA ALA A 133 15.79 7.18 -2.08
C ALA A 133 15.26 7.24 -0.63
N PHE A 134 14.75 8.39 -0.20
CA PHE A 134 14.17 8.53 1.13
C PHE A 134 12.90 7.69 1.29
N TYR A 135 12.00 7.69 0.30
CA TYR A 135 10.83 6.82 0.30
C TYR A 135 11.22 5.35 0.43
N GLY A 136 12.23 4.91 -0.34
CA GLY A 136 12.79 3.57 -0.26
C GLY A 136 13.29 3.20 1.14
N LEU A 137 14.00 4.11 1.82
CA LEU A 137 14.47 3.91 3.20
C LEU A 137 13.32 3.74 4.20
N VAL A 138 12.26 4.56 4.08
CA VAL A 138 11.07 4.46 4.92
C VAL A 138 10.36 3.12 4.70
N MET A 139 10.19 2.70 3.44
CA MET A 139 9.58 1.41 3.12
C MET A 139 10.41 0.24 3.67
N ALA A 140 11.74 0.29 3.54
CA ALA A 140 12.63 -0.71 4.10
C ALA A 140 12.50 -0.80 5.64
N ARG A 141 12.35 0.34 6.32
CA ARG A 141 12.07 0.37 7.77
C ARG A 141 10.74 -0.32 8.10
N TYR A 142 9.67 -0.05 7.36
CA TYR A 142 8.38 -0.71 7.58
C TYR A 142 8.45 -2.22 7.36
N GLN A 143 9.18 -2.67 6.33
CA GLN A 143 9.41 -4.10 6.09
C GLN A 143 10.15 -4.76 7.26
N ARG A 144 11.18 -4.10 7.81
CA ARG A 144 11.88 -4.59 9.01
C ARG A 144 10.93 -4.72 10.20
N MET A 145 10.17 -3.68 10.51
CA MET A 145 9.21 -3.70 11.62
C MET A 145 8.15 -4.82 11.44
N ALA A 146 7.64 -5.01 10.22
CA ALA A 146 6.70 -6.07 9.92
C ALA A 146 7.32 -7.46 10.12
N SER A 147 8.59 -7.64 9.71
CA SER A 147 9.33 -8.89 9.88
C SER A 147 9.60 -9.21 11.35
N GLU A 148 9.96 -8.21 12.16
CA GLU A 148 10.15 -8.34 13.60
C GLU A 148 8.85 -8.77 14.29
N LYS A 149 7.74 -8.07 13.99
CA LYS A 149 6.41 -8.41 14.52
C LYS A 149 5.97 -9.82 14.14
N LYS A 150 6.33 -10.30 12.93
CA LYS A 150 6.07 -11.68 12.49
C LYS A 150 6.90 -12.67 13.30
N ARG A 151 8.18 -12.37 13.56
CA ARG A 151 9.08 -13.18 14.38
C ARG A 151 8.59 -13.29 15.82
N GLU A 152 8.23 -12.17 16.45
CA GLU A 152 7.67 -12.14 17.81
C GLU A 152 6.42 -13.00 17.93
N LYS A 153 5.49 -12.92 16.96
CA LYS A 153 4.31 -13.78 16.92
C LYS A 153 4.67 -15.27 16.81
N ALA A 154 5.64 -15.62 15.97
CA ALA A 154 6.08 -17.00 15.81
C ALA A 154 6.74 -17.54 17.10
N GLU A 155 7.54 -16.74 17.77
CA GLU A 155 8.17 -17.08 19.06
C GLU A 155 7.11 -17.25 20.16
N ALA A 156 6.13 -16.35 20.26
CA ALA A 156 5.02 -16.46 21.20
C ALA A 156 4.21 -17.76 20.97
N GLN A 157 3.90 -18.09 19.71
CA GLN A 157 3.22 -19.33 19.35
C GLN A 157 4.06 -20.57 19.69
N ARG A 158 5.38 -20.52 19.49
CA ARG A 158 6.29 -21.60 19.88
C ARG A 158 6.26 -21.83 21.39
N ARG A 159 6.41 -20.76 22.18
CA ARG A 159 6.34 -20.83 23.66
C ARG A 159 5.00 -21.36 24.14
N TYR A 160 3.90 -20.89 23.56
CA TYR A 160 2.56 -21.39 23.87
C TYR A 160 2.42 -22.90 23.62
N ARG A 161 2.94 -23.40 22.48
CA ARG A 161 2.92 -24.84 22.15
C ARG A 161 3.72 -25.67 23.15
N MET A 162 4.91 -25.23 23.53
CA MET A 162 5.73 -25.92 24.54
C MET A 162 5.01 -25.97 25.90
N ASN A 163 4.55 -24.82 26.41
CA ASN A 163 3.82 -24.77 27.68
C ASN A 163 2.52 -25.58 27.69
N ARG A 164 1.90 -25.81 26.52
CA ARG A 164 0.74 -26.70 26.38
C ARG A 164 1.15 -28.17 26.47
N GLN A 165 2.25 -28.55 25.82
CA GLN A 165 2.80 -29.91 25.91
C GLN A 165 3.22 -30.24 27.34
N ASP A 166 3.89 -29.32 28.03
CA ASP A 166 4.31 -29.53 29.43
C ASP A 166 3.11 -29.72 30.36
N ARG A 167 2.04 -28.94 30.18
CA ARG A 167 0.79 -29.12 30.95
C ARG A 167 0.14 -30.47 30.68
N ALA A 168 0.05 -30.88 29.42
CA ALA A 168 -0.50 -32.18 29.06
C ALA A 168 0.34 -33.36 29.61
N ALA A 169 1.66 -33.23 29.60
CA ALA A 169 2.57 -34.22 30.17
C ALA A 169 2.42 -34.31 31.71
N MET A 170 2.31 -33.17 32.39
CA MET A 170 2.06 -33.12 33.84
C MET A 170 0.72 -33.74 34.22
N ASP A 171 -0.35 -33.45 33.46
CA ASP A 171 -1.67 -34.05 33.68
C ASP A 171 -1.65 -35.58 33.46
N ALA A 172 -1.00 -36.05 32.38
CA ALA A 172 -0.84 -37.48 32.13
C ALA A 172 -0.03 -38.18 33.23
N PHE A 173 1.02 -37.54 33.74
CA PHE A 173 1.83 -38.05 34.85
C PHE A 173 1.02 -38.12 36.15
N ARG A 174 0.12 -37.16 36.38
CA ARG A 174 -0.76 -37.12 37.56
C ARG A 174 -1.81 -38.24 37.53
N ILE A 175 -2.38 -38.50 36.35
CA ILE A 175 -3.32 -39.61 36.12
C ILE A 175 -2.63 -40.98 36.32
N MET A 176 -1.37 -41.12 35.88
CA MET A 176 -0.63 -42.38 36.06
C MET A 176 -0.15 -42.63 37.50
N ARG A 177 -0.04 -41.60 38.35
CA ARG A 177 0.48 -41.71 39.72
C ARG A 177 -0.60 -42.00 40.76
N PHE A 178 -1.86 -41.81 40.40
CA PHE A 178 -3.04 -42.10 41.24
C PHE A 178 -4.09 -42.79 40.35
N PRO A 179 -4.04 -44.14 40.20
CA PRO A 179 -5.08 -44.89 39.50
C PRO A 179 -6.43 -44.84 40.24
#